data_AF-A0A814ZL73-F1
#
_entry.id   AF-A0A814ZL73-F1
#
_cell.length_a   1.000
_cell.length_b   1.000
_cell.length_c   1.000
_cell.angle_alpha   90.00
_cell.angle_beta   90.00
_cell.angle_gamma   90.00
#
_symmetry.space_group_name_H-M   'P 1'
#
loop_
_entity.id
_entity.type
_entity.pdbx_description
1 polymer ?
#
loop_
_entity_poly.entity_id
_entity_poly.type
_entity_poly.pdbx_seq_one_letter_code
_entity_poly.pdbx_strand_id
1 'polypeptide(L)'
;MNFTEVNTTSSLSNDIIKLNHQNETEHLLDKYTFSNALALSVKLGIWEAVLDDEVEYVADLANRLKQGKHIKIKHGSMQRKSGELYSLKHAVHLSHDFLDTPDFYWSNSRLENLYKKVFNYFAIAKRTKVLNERLNFSLELISVIEASLNEKKHVRLEWIIIILICAEVFFNVIDHLDFFSPNFTPKHQKFSDNRV
;
A
#
# COMPACT_ATOMS: atom_id res chain seq x y z
N MET A 1 -17.68 57.23 -18.45
CA MET A 1 -18.17 56.25 -19.45
C MET A 1 -17.10 55.18 -19.62
N ASN A 2 -17.42 53.93 -19.28
CA ASN A 2 -16.90 52.69 -19.87
C ASN A 2 -17.52 51.53 -19.10
N PHE A 3 -18.72 51.14 -19.49
CA PHE A 3 -19.29 49.86 -19.09
C PHE A 3 -18.58 48.80 -19.94
N THR A 4 -17.60 48.12 -19.36
CA THR A 4 -17.08 46.89 -19.96
C THR A 4 -18.22 45.89 -19.97
N GLU A 5 -18.66 45.45 -21.15
CA GLU A 5 -19.59 44.33 -21.30
C GLU A 5 -19.06 43.16 -20.47
N VAL A 6 -19.72 42.91 -19.34
CA VAL A 6 -19.45 41.73 -18.53
C VAL A 6 -20.05 40.59 -19.33
N ASN A 7 -19.18 39.84 -20.01
CA ASN A 7 -19.51 38.61 -20.74
C ASN A 7 -20.64 37.86 -20.03
N THR A 8 -21.76 37.71 -20.72
CA THR A 8 -23.01 37.05 -20.32
C THR A 8 -22.85 35.53 -20.16
N THR A 9 -21.75 35.08 -19.55
CA THR A 9 -21.42 33.66 -19.41
C THR A 9 -21.07 33.36 -17.98
N SER A 10 -21.52 32.21 -17.48
CA SER A 10 -21.17 31.74 -16.15
C SER A 10 -19.65 31.64 -16.02
N SER A 11 -19.11 32.24 -14.95
CA SER A 11 -17.68 32.38 -14.75
C SER A 11 -17.32 32.23 -13.28
N LEU A 12 -16.10 31.78 -13.04
CA LEU A 12 -15.53 31.65 -11.71
C LEU A 12 -14.25 32.51 -11.67
N SER A 13 -14.21 33.47 -10.75
CA SER A 13 -13.07 34.38 -10.57
C SER A 13 -13.02 34.88 -9.13
N ASN A 14 -11.83 34.85 -8.51
CA ASN A 14 -11.58 35.29 -7.13
C ASN A 14 -12.57 34.68 -6.13
N ASP A 15 -12.74 33.36 -6.19
CA ASP A 15 -13.62 32.58 -5.31
C ASP A 15 -15.12 32.89 -5.44
N ILE A 16 -15.49 33.77 -6.35
CA ILE A 16 -16.88 34.13 -6.64
C ILE A 16 -17.35 33.33 -7.84
N ILE A 17 -18.43 32.55 -7.63
CA ILE A 17 -19.16 31.84 -8.67
C ILE A 17 -20.24 32.78 -9.21
N LYS A 18 -20.10 33.21 -10.47
CA LYS A 18 -21.11 34.00 -11.17
C LYS A 18 -21.87 33.07 -12.11
N LEU A 19 -23.18 32.93 -11.88
CA LEU A 19 -24.07 32.14 -12.71
C LEU A 19 -24.87 33.07 -13.62
N ASN A 20 -24.91 32.77 -14.92
CA ASN A 20 -25.79 33.47 -15.84
C ASN A 20 -27.24 32.99 -15.63
N HIS A 21 -28.18 33.93 -15.57
CA HIS A 21 -29.61 33.68 -15.36
C HIS A 21 -30.48 34.03 -16.60
N GLN A 22 -29.88 34.21 -17.77
CA GLN A 22 -30.63 34.60 -18.97
C GLN A 22 -31.53 33.48 -19.52
N ASN A 23 -31.10 32.22 -19.40
CA ASN A 23 -31.86 31.04 -19.83
C ASN A 23 -31.96 30.05 -18.66
N GLU A 24 -33.18 29.63 -18.32
CA GLU A 24 -33.45 28.77 -17.16
C GLU A 24 -32.78 27.38 -17.29
N THR A 25 -32.78 26.81 -18.49
CA THR A 25 -32.14 25.52 -18.80
C THR A 25 -30.61 25.60 -18.71
N GLU A 26 -30.01 26.64 -19.29
CA GLU A 26 -28.56 26.85 -19.22
C GLU A 26 -28.08 27.10 -17.79
N HIS A 27 -28.86 27.85 -17.01
CA HIS A 27 -28.59 28.11 -15.61
C HIS A 27 -28.62 26.82 -14.77
N LEU A 28 -29.52 25.89 -15.06
CA LEU A 28 -29.55 24.58 -14.41
C LEU A 28 -28.32 23.73 -14.76
N LEU A 29 -27.92 23.71 -16.04
CA LEU A 29 -26.74 22.98 -16.50
C LEU A 29 -25.44 23.56 -15.89
N ASP A 30 -25.34 24.87 -15.78
CA ASP A 30 -24.20 25.53 -15.16
C ASP A 30 -24.13 25.18 -13.66
N LYS A 31 -25.25 25.25 -12.94
CA LYS A 31 -25.34 24.81 -11.53
C LYS A 31 -24.94 23.35 -11.34
N TYR A 32 -25.40 22.48 -12.22
CA TYR A 32 -25.03 21.07 -12.21
C TYR A 32 -23.52 20.90 -12.39
N THR A 33 -22.92 21.62 -13.34
CA THR A 33 -21.47 21.58 -13.61
C THR A 33 -20.66 21.98 -12.38
N PHE A 34 -21.03 23.09 -11.73
CA PHE A 34 -20.38 23.53 -10.50
C PHE A 34 -20.54 22.52 -9.36
N SER A 35 -21.75 21.99 -9.17
CA SER A 35 -22.05 21.02 -8.11
C SER A 35 -21.28 19.73 -8.31
N ASN A 36 -21.19 19.25 -9.55
CA ASN A 36 -20.44 18.05 -9.92
C ASN A 36 -18.95 18.23 -9.63
N ALA A 37 -18.34 19.30 -10.11
CA ALA A 37 -16.92 19.56 -9.88
C ALA A 37 -16.59 19.75 -8.38
N LEU A 38 -17.49 20.39 -7.62
CA LEU A 38 -17.35 20.53 -6.16
C LEU A 38 -17.44 19.18 -5.46
N ALA A 39 -18.41 18.33 -5.83
CA ALA A 39 -18.55 16.99 -5.27
C ALA A 39 -17.30 16.13 -5.52
N LEU A 40 -16.70 16.22 -6.71
CA LEU A 40 -15.43 15.56 -7.02
C LEU A 40 -14.28 16.07 -6.14
N SER A 41 -14.18 17.39 -5.95
CA SER A 41 -13.15 18.00 -5.09
C SER A 41 -13.25 17.52 -3.64
N VAL A 42 -14.47 17.43 -3.11
CA VAL A 42 -14.73 16.90 -1.75
C VAL A 42 -14.41 15.41 -1.67
N LYS A 43 -14.85 14.62 -2.65
CA LYS A 43 -14.54 13.18 -2.72
C LYS A 43 -13.03 12.93 -2.74
N LEU A 44 -12.29 13.72 -3.52
CA LEU A 44 -10.83 13.67 -3.56
C LEU A 44 -10.21 14.03 -2.20
N GLY A 45 -10.75 15.04 -1.51
CA GLY A 45 -10.33 15.40 -0.15
C GLY A 45 -10.52 14.27 0.87
N ILE A 46 -11.58 13.48 0.75
CA ILE A 46 -11.78 12.30 1.62
C ILE A 46 -10.69 11.26 1.37
N TRP A 47 -10.32 10.98 0.12
CA TRP A 47 -9.23 10.05 -0.17
C TRP A 47 -7.85 10.58 0.23
N GLU A 48 -7.61 11.88 0.10
CA GLU A 48 -6.40 12.52 0.61
C GLU A 48 -6.29 12.33 2.13
N ALA A 49 -7.36 12.56 2.87
CA ALA A 49 -7.38 12.36 4.32
C ALA A 49 -7.14 10.89 4.72
N VAL A 50 -7.80 9.95 4.03
CA VAL A 50 -7.57 8.51 4.25
C VAL A 50 -6.10 8.15 3.95
N LEU A 51 -5.51 8.68 2.88
CA LEU A 51 -4.11 8.40 2.55
C LEU A 51 -3.14 9.02 3.56
N ASP A 52 -3.42 10.21 4.10
CA ASP A 52 -2.56 10.87 5.08
C ASP A 52 -2.35 9.99 6.33
N ASP A 53 -3.44 9.42 6.87
CA ASP A 53 -3.38 8.52 8.02
C ASP A 53 -2.53 7.26 7.74
N GLU A 54 -2.64 6.73 6.51
CA GLU A 54 -1.92 5.54 6.08
C GLU A 54 -0.43 5.79 5.85
N VAL A 55 -0.08 6.94 5.26
CA VAL A 55 1.30 7.34 4.98
C VAL A 55 2.10 7.48 6.28
N GLU A 56 1.51 8.09 7.32
CA GLU A 56 2.18 8.25 8.61
C GLU A 56 2.50 6.89 9.26
N TYR A 57 1.56 5.95 9.20
CA TYR A 57 1.77 4.58 9.67
C TYR A 57 2.88 3.85 8.90
N VAL A 58 2.88 3.92 7.56
CA VAL A 58 3.91 3.28 6.72
C VAL A 58 5.28 3.93 6.95
N ALA A 59 5.35 5.24 7.14
CA ALA A 59 6.59 5.96 7.44
C ALA A 59 7.17 5.60 8.82
N ASP A 60 6.33 5.52 9.86
CA ASP A 60 6.76 5.04 11.18
C ASP A 60 7.28 3.60 11.10
N LEU A 61 6.58 2.75 10.35
CA LEU A 61 7.00 1.37 10.14
C LEU A 61 8.36 1.27 9.44
N ALA A 62 8.58 2.04 8.38
CA ALA A 62 9.86 2.11 7.69
C ALA A 62 10.99 2.61 8.62
N ASN A 63 10.71 3.61 9.46
CA ASN A 63 11.66 4.11 10.45
C ASN A 63 12.02 3.06 11.52
N ARG A 64 11.04 2.28 11.98
CA ARG A 64 11.28 1.17 12.91
C ARG A 64 12.12 0.06 12.30
N LEU A 65 11.97 -0.18 10.99
CA LEU A 65 12.79 -1.15 10.24
C LEU A 65 14.24 -0.67 10.13
N LYS A 66 14.45 0.62 9.82
CA LYS A 66 15.77 1.25 9.75
C LYS A 66 16.54 1.15 11.07
N GLN A 67 15.85 1.22 12.21
CA GLN A 67 16.48 1.13 13.54
C GLN A 67 16.92 -0.30 13.92
N GLY A 68 16.71 -1.31 13.05
CA GLY A 68 17.06 -2.70 13.35
C GLY A 68 16.26 -3.30 14.52
N LYS A 69 15.26 -2.57 15.04
CA LYS A 69 14.39 -3.06 16.11
C LYS A 69 13.66 -4.29 15.58
N HIS A 70 13.56 -5.31 16.42
CA HIS A 70 12.83 -6.53 16.10
C HIS A 70 11.35 -6.19 15.92
N ILE A 71 10.95 -5.86 14.69
CA ILE A 71 9.58 -5.54 14.34
C ILE A 71 8.75 -6.81 14.59
N LYS A 72 8.09 -6.88 15.75
CA LYS A 72 7.06 -7.86 16.05
C LYS A 72 5.76 -7.47 15.35
N ILE A 73 5.79 -7.35 14.03
CA ILE A 73 4.58 -7.20 13.24
C ILE A 73 4.22 -8.57 12.70
N LYS A 74 2.98 -8.97 12.97
CA LYS A 74 2.44 -10.22 12.45
C LYS A 74 2.34 -10.05 10.94
N HIS A 75 2.90 -10.97 10.17
CA HIS A 75 2.83 -10.94 8.70
C HIS A 75 1.41 -10.68 8.16
N GLY A 76 0.39 -11.20 8.83
CA GLY A 76 -1.02 -10.97 8.48
C GLY A 76 -1.53 -9.53 8.65
N SER A 77 -0.97 -8.74 9.58
CA SER A 77 -1.35 -7.31 9.68
C SER A 77 -0.73 -6.49 8.55
N MET A 78 0.45 -6.88 8.05
CA MET A 78 1.09 -6.23 6.90
C MET A 78 0.30 -6.48 5.62
N GLN A 79 -0.08 -7.75 5.38
CA GLN A 79 -0.87 -8.14 4.22
C GLN A 79 -2.25 -7.47 4.20
N ARG A 80 -2.88 -7.32 5.38
CA ARG A 80 -4.16 -6.59 5.48
C ARG A 80 -4.00 -5.12 5.12
N LYS A 81 -2.93 -4.47 5.59
CA LYS A 81 -2.63 -3.07 5.28
C LYS A 81 -2.31 -2.86 3.80
N SER A 82 -1.54 -3.79 3.22
CA SER A 82 -1.29 -3.86 1.78
C SER A 82 -2.62 -3.93 1.01
N GLY A 83 -3.53 -4.82 1.41
CA GLY A 83 -4.88 -4.92 0.82
C GLY A 83 -5.73 -3.65 0.92
N GLU A 84 -5.70 -2.96 2.08
CA GLU A 84 -6.40 -1.67 2.27
C GLU A 84 -5.87 -0.61 1.29
N LEU A 85 -4.54 -0.50 1.13
CA LEU A 85 -3.93 0.44 0.19
C LEU A 85 -4.13 0.05 -1.27
N TYR A 86 -4.15 -1.24 -1.61
CA TYR A 86 -4.53 -1.70 -2.95
C TYR A 86 -5.99 -1.39 -3.28
N SER A 87 -6.89 -1.49 -2.30
CA SER A 87 -8.30 -1.10 -2.47
C SER A 87 -8.42 0.40 -2.72
N LEU A 88 -7.69 1.22 -1.96
CA LEU A 88 -7.64 2.67 -2.18
C LEU A 88 -7.06 3.00 -3.56
N LYS A 89 -5.99 2.32 -3.97
CA LYS A 89 -5.39 2.47 -5.31
C LYS A 89 -6.39 2.14 -6.41
N HIS A 90 -7.15 1.07 -6.25
CA HIS A 90 -8.19 0.70 -7.21
C HIS A 90 -9.30 1.76 -7.27
N ALA A 91 -9.77 2.27 -6.13
CA ALA A 91 -10.79 3.31 -6.08
C ALA A 91 -10.32 4.63 -6.74
N VAL A 92 -9.07 5.04 -6.51
CA VAL A 92 -8.47 6.21 -7.17
C VAL A 92 -8.31 5.96 -8.67
N HIS A 93 -7.88 4.77 -9.09
CA HIS A 93 -7.74 4.41 -10.51
C HIS A 93 -9.07 4.46 -11.25
N LEU A 94 -10.13 3.92 -10.66
CA LEU A 94 -11.48 3.98 -11.24
C LEU A 94 -11.98 5.43 -11.39
N SER A 95 -11.43 6.34 -10.60
CA SER A 95 -11.79 7.75 -10.61
C SER A 95 -10.91 8.58 -11.55
N HIS A 96 -9.84 7.97 -12.07
CA HIS A 96 -9.02 8.55 -13.12
C HIS A 96 -9.80 8.69 -14.44
N ASP A 97 -10.72 7.76 -14.73
CA ASP A 97 -11.69 7.86 -15.82
C ASP A 97 -12.56 9.14 -15.73
N PHE A 98 -12.65 9.76 -14.55
CA PHE A 98 -13.37 11.01 -14.33
C PHE A 98 -12.54 12.27 -14.61
N LEU A 99 -11.23 12.15 -14.82
CA LEU A 99 -10.37 13.29 -15.15
C LEU A 99 -10.54 13.74 -16.61
N ASP A 100 -10.98 12.82 -17.48
CA ASP A 100 -11.40 13.19 -18.82
C ASP A 100 -12.74 13.94 -18.76
N THR A 101 -12.92 14.87 -19.70
CA THR A 101 -14.16 15.64 -19.78
C THR A 101 -15.30 14.68 -20.15
N PRO A 102 -16.32 14.50 -19.28
CA PRO A 102 -17.40 13.54 -19.58
C PRO A 102 -18.12 13.86 -20.88
N ASP A 103 -18.54 12.83 -21.63
CA ASP A 103 -19.21 12.94 -22.94
C ASP A 103 -20.43 13.88 -22.92
N PHE A 104 -21.12 13.95 -21.77
CA PHE A 104 -22.21 14.87 -21.53
C PHE A 104 -21.88 16.33 -21.93
N TYR A 105 -20.65 16.76 -21.64
CA TYR A 105 -20.19 18.13 -21.89
C TYR A 105 -19.80 18.37 -23.35
N TRP A 106 -19.51 17.33 -24.14
CA TRP A 106 -19.06 17.46 -25.53
C TRP A 106 -20.12 18.06 -26.45
N SER A 107 -21.39 17.90 -26.09
CA SER A 107 -22.53 18.45 -26.84
C SER A 107 -22.57 19.99 -26.83
N ASN A 108 -21.92 20.64 -25.86
CA ASN A 108 -21.97 22.08 -25.69
C ASN A 108 -20.59 22.65 -25.31
N SER A 109 -19.91 23.28 -26.27
CA SER A 109 -18.58 23.86 -26.09
C SER A 109 -18.51 24.95 -25.01
N ARG A 110 -19.62 25.64 -24.69
CA ARG A 110 -19.69 26.59 -23.58
C ARG A 110 -19.63 25.86 -22.25
N LEU A 111 -20.43 24.80 -22.10
CA LEU A 111 -20.51 24.00 -20.89
C LEU A 111 -19.21 23.21 -20.65
N GLU A 112 -18.60 22.68 -21.70
CA GLU A 112 -17.28 22.06 -21.66
C GLU A 112 -16.21 23.04 -21.14
N ASN A 113 -16.16 24.26 -21.68
CA ASN A 113 -15.23 25.28 -21.22
C ASN A 113 -15.48 25.68 -19.76
N LEU A 114 -16.74 25.74 -19.33
CA LEU A 114 -17.09 25.99 -17.94
C LEU A 114 -16.56 24.85 -17.05
N TYR A 115 -16.84 23.59 -17.40
CA TYR A 115 -16.36 22.43 -16.66
C TYR A 115 -14.83 22.44 -16.53
N LYS A 116 -14.10 22.64 -17.64
CA LYS A 116 -12.63 22.71 -17.64
C LYS A 116 -12.10 23.82 -16.73
N LYS A 117 -12.73 25.01 -16.73
CA LYS A 117 -12.33 26.12 -15.84
C LYS A 117 -12.51 25.76 -14.37
N VAL A 118 -13.67 25.19 -14.01
CA VAL A 118 -13.97 24.81 -12.61
C VAL A 118 -13.09 23.65 -12.16
N PHE A 119 -12.86 22.67 -13.03
CA PHE A 119 -11.99 21.53 -12.80
C PHE A 119 -10.53 21.95 -12.55
N ASN A 120 -10.04 22.91 -13.35
CA ASN A 120 -8.72 23.51 -13.17
C ASN A 120 -8.64 24.35 -11.90
N TYR A 121 -9.70 25.10 -11.57
CA TYR A 121 -9.75 25.90 -10.35
C TYR A 121 -9.65 25.04 -9.08
N PHE A 122 -10.35 23.92 -9.03
CA PHE A 122 -10.21 22.94 -7.93
C PHE A 122 -8.92 22.10 -8.01
N ALA A 123 -8.10 22.31 -9.04
CA ALA A 123 -6.84 21.61 -9.29
C ALA A 123 -6.98 20.08 -9.25
N ILE A 124 -8.11 19.55 -9.70
CA ILE A 124 -8.48 18.13 -9.51
C ILE A 124 -7.43 17.20 -10.13
N ALA A 125 -7.01 17.42 -11.38
CA ALA A 125 -5.98 16.60 -12.02
C ALA A 125 -4.64 16.63 -11.28
N LYS A 126 -4.19 17.81 -10.83
CA LYS A 126 -2.93 17.95 -10.10
C LYS A 126 -2.99 17.21 -8.77
N ARG A 127 -4.08 17.38 -8.01
CA ARG A 127 -4.31 16.73 -6.71
C ARG A 127 -4.36 15.22 -6.85
N THR A 128 -5.10 14.70 -7.82
CA THR A 128 -5.16 13.25 -8.11
C THR A 128 -3.78 12.68 -8.46
N LYS A 129 -2.96 13.43 -9.22
CA LYS A 129 -1.59 13.00 -9.53
C LYS A 129 -0.73 12.86 -8.27
N VAL A 130 -0.74 13.88 -7.39
CA VAL A 130 0.01 13.86 -6.14
C VAL A 130 -0.46 12.73 -5.23
N LEU A 131 -1.77 12.52 -5.12
CA LEU A 131 -2.34 11.41 -4.36
C LEU A 131 -1.82 10.05 -4.87
N ASN A 132 -1.82 9.84 -6.19
CA ASN A 132 -1.34 8.61 -6.79
C ASN A 132 0.17 8.39 -6.57
N GLU A 133 0.99 9.44 -6.66
CA GLU A 133 2.43 9.36 -6.37
C GLU A 133 2.69 8.94 -4.92
N ARG A 134 2.02 9.58 -3.96
CA ARG A 134 2.15 9.24 -2.52
C ARG A 134 1.69 7.81 -2.22
N LEU A 135 0.63 7.38 -2.87
CA LEU A 135 0.10 6.02 -2.74
C LEU A 135 1.06 4.98 -3.30
N ASN A 136 1.65 5.23 -4.46
CA ASN A 136 2.64 4.32 -5.06
C ASN A 136 3.89 4.18 -4.18
N PHE A 137 4.40 5.30 -3.65
CA PHE A 137 5.52 5.28 -2.71
C PHE A 137 5.21 4.45 -1.45
N SER A 138 4.00 4.60 -0.91
CA SER A 138 3.57 3.83 0.28
C SER A 138 3.51 2.33 0.01
N LEU A 139 2.95 1.93 -1.14
CA LEU A 139 2.91 0.53 -1.58
C LEU A 139 4.31 -0.04 -1.80
N GLU A 140 5.22 0.73 -2.38
CA GLU A 140 6.61 0.33 -2.57
C GLU A 140 7.29 0.05 -1.23
N LEU A 141 7.17 0.96 -0.25
CA LEU A 141 7.72 0.76 1.09
C LEU A 141 7.15 -0.49 1.76
N ILE A 142 5.84 -0.71 1.64
CA ILE A 142 5.19 -1.92 2.16
C ILE A 142 5.80 -3.18 1.53
N SER A 143 6.00 -3.19 0.22
CA SER A 143 6.60 -4.35 -0.46
C SER A 143 8.02 -4.65 0.03
N VAL A 144 8.83 -3.61 0.31
CA VAL A 144 10.17 -3.74 0.85
C VAL A 144 10.13 -4.31 2.28
N ILE A 145 9.20 -3.85 3.11
CA ILE A 145 9.01 -4.37 4.46
C ILE A 145 8.58 -5.84 4.43
N GLU A 146 7.65 -6.21 3.54
CA GLU A 146 7.21 -7.60 3.37
C GLU A 146 8.36 -8.51 2.93
N ALA A 147 9.19 -8.07 1.97
CA ALA A 147 10.38 -8.80 1.52
C ALA A 147 11.36 -9.05 2.69
N SER A 148 11.65 -8.02 3.49
CA SER A 148 12.54 -8.14 4.65
C SER A 148 12.00 -9.10 5.73
N LEU A 149 10.67 -9.14 5.92
CA LEU A 149 10.04 -10.12 6.82
C LEU A 149 10.11 -11.54 6.28
N ASN A 150 10.05 -11.72 4.96
CA ASN A 150 10.13 -13.03 4.33
C ASN A 150 11.54 -13.61 4.38
N GLU A 151 12.57 -12.77 4.20
CA GLU A 151 13.98 -13.18 4.33
C GLU A 151 14.27 -13.82 5.71
N LYS A 152 13.73 -13.24 6.79
CA LYS A 152 13.84 -13.80 8.15
C LYS A 152 13.20 -15.18 8.30
N LYS A 153 12.14 -15.47 7.53
CA LYS A 153 11.50 -16.80 7.54
C LYS A 153 12.39 -17.83 6.85
N HIS A 154 12.97 -17.47 5.70
CA HIS A 154 13.89 -18.35 4.97
C HIS A 154 15.12 -18.72 5.80
N VAL A 155 15.75 -17.74 6.46
CA VAL A 155 16.90 -17.99 7.36
C VAL A 155 16.53 -18.93 8.50
N ARG A 156 15.33 -18.83 9.08
CA ARG A 156 14.88 -19.76 10.13
C ARG A 156 14.73 -21.19 9.59
N LEU A 157 14.20 -21.33 8.38
CA LEU A 157 14.02 -22.62 7.73
C LEU A 157 15.37 -23.27 7.44
N GLU A 158 16.35 -22.48 7.01
CA GLU A 158 17.74 -22.91 6.81
C GLU A 158 18.35 -23.45 8.11
N TRP A 159 18.24 -22.71 9.22
CA TRP A 159 18.72 -23.19 10.53
C TRP A 159 18.07 -24.50 10.98
N ILE A 160 16.77 -24.68 10.71
CA ILE A 160 16.07 -25.94 11.01
C ILE A 160 16.68 -27.09 10.21
N ILE A 161 16.95 -26.89 8.91
CA ILE A 161 17.57 -27.91 8.05
C ILE A 161 18.97 -28.27 8.55
N ILE A 162 19.80 -27.27 8.91
CA ILE A 162 21.14 -27.50 9.46
C ILE A 162 21.07 -28.36 10.72
N ILE A 163 20.17 -28.03 11.66
CA ILE A 163 19.99 -28.79 12.91
C ILE A 163 19.54 -30.23 12.62
N LEU A 164 18.64 -30.44 11.66
CA LEU A 164 18.18 -31.78 11.28
C LEU A 164 19.32 -32.64 10.71
N ILE A 165 20.17 -32.07 9.83
CA ILE A 165 21.33 -32.77 9.28
C ILE A 165 22.35 -33.09 10.39
N CYS A 166 22.62 -32.14 11.29
CA CYS A 166 23.54 -32.39 12.42
C CYS A 166 23.04 -33.51 13.34
N ALA A 167 21.74 -33.56 13.62
CA ALA A 167 21.13 -34.63 14.41
C ALA A 167 21.28 -36.00 13.74
N GLU A 168 21.02 -36.08 12.44
CA GLU A 168 21.18 -37.31 11.65
C GLU A 168 22.61 -37.85 11.69
N VAL A 169 23.60 -36.98 11.44
CA VAL A 169 25.02 -37.35 11.49
C VAL A 169 25.43 -37.79 12.89
N PHE A 170 24.93 -37.10 13.93
CA PHE A 170 25.22 -37.45 15.32
C PHE A 170 24.71 -38.85 15.68
N PHE A 171 23.47 -39.18 15.32
CA PHE A 171 22.92 -40.52 15.53
C PHE A 171 23.72 -41.58 14.79
N ASN A 172 24.08 -41.33 13.53
CA ASN A 172 24.87 -42.26 12.73
C ASN A 172 26.26 -42.52 13.34
N VAL A 173 26.91 -41.49 13.88
CA VAL A 173 28.23 -41.62 14.54
C VAL A 173 28.13 -42.41 15.85
N ILE A 174 27.08 -42.20 16.66
CA ILE A 174 26.85 -42.99 17.87
C ILE A 174 26.67 -44.46 17.52
N ASP A 175 25.78 -44.77 16.56
CA ASP A 175 25.51 -46.15 16.14
C ASP A 175 26.79 -46.84 15.62
N HIS A 176 27.62 -46.12 14.86
CA HIS A 176 28.89 -46.66 14.37
C HIS A 176 29.92 -46.87 15.51
N LEU A 177 29.98 -45.98 16.51
CA LEU A 177 30.90 -46.13 17.64
C LEU A 177 30.49 -47.27 18.58
N ASP A 178 29.19 -47.42 18.83
CA ASP A 178 28.65 -48.56 19.59
C ASP A 178 28.90 -49.88 18.85
N PHE A 179 28.84 -49.88 17.51
CA PHE A 179 29.25 -51.02 16.69
C PHE A 179 30.76 -51.30 16.77
N PHE A 180 31.61 -50.28 16.85
CA PHE A 180 33.08 -50.43 16.91
C PHE A 180 33.63 -50.76 18.31
N SER A 181 32.81 -50.69 19.36
CA SER A 181 33.18 -51.15 20.70
C SER A 181 32.63 -52.56 21.00
N PRO A 182 33.12 -53.65 20.35
CA PRO A 182 32.81 -54.97 20.83
C PRO A 182 33.57 -55.14 22.15
N ASN A 183 32.83 -55.15 23.25
CA ASN A 183 33.25 -55.55 24.60
C ASN A 183 34.60 -56.30 24.67
N PHE A 184 35.70 -55.57 24.91
CA PHE A 184 36.92 -56.18 25.39
C PHE A 184 36.72 -56.50 26.88
N THR A 185 36.21 -57.68 27.17
CA THR A 185 36.15 -58.22 28.54
C THR A 185 37.41 -59.03 28.81
N PRO A 186 38.39 -58.55 29.60
CA PRO A 186 39.46 -59.41 30.08
C PRO A 186 38.95 -60.16 31.31
N LYS A 187 38.52 -61.42 31.15
CA LYS A 187 38.40 -62.33 32.30
C LYS A 187 39.77 -62.97 32.57
N HIS A 188 40.58 -62.25 33.34
CA HIS A 188 41.70 -62.84 34.07
C HIS A 188 41.18 -63.93 35.02
N GLN A 189 41.55 -65.16 34.72
CA GLN A 189 42.14 -66.15 35.66
C GLN A 189 41.66 -66.09 37.12
N LYS A 190 40.83 -67.07 37.51
CA LYS A 190 40.90 -67.66 38.86
C LYS A 190 41.20 -69.15 38.70
N PHE A 191 42.49 -69.45 38.80
CA PHE A 191 43.01 -70.75 39.22
C PHE A 191 42.92 -70.82 40.77
N SER A 192 42.85 -72.06 41.31
CA SER A 192 42.60 -72.44 42.73
C SER A 192 41.10 -72.52 43.06
N ASP A 193 40.51 -73.61 43.54
CA ASP A 193 41.04 -74.71 44.36
C ASP A 193 40.08 -75.93 44.40
N ASN A 194 40.66 -77.13 44.43
CA ASN A 194 40.27 -78.34 45.15
C ASN A 194 38.88 -79.03 45.07
N ARG A 195 38.99 -80.38 45.04
CA ARG A 195 38.03 -81.49 45.27
C ARG A 195 37.42 -82.06 43.97
N VAL A 196 37.60 -83.34 43.60
CA VAL A 196 38.01 -84.60 44.28
C VAL A 196 38.75 -85.46 43.27
#